data_AF-A0A1R2AWJ6-F1
#
_entry.id   AF-A0A1R2AWJ6-F1
#
_cell.length_a   1.000
_cell.length_b   1.000
_cell.length_c   1.000
_cell.angle_alpha   90.00
_cell.angle_beta   90.00
_cell.angle_gamma   90.00
#
_symmetry.space_group_name_H-M   'P 1'
#
loop_
_entity.id
_entity.type
_entity.pdbx_description
1 polymer ?
#
loop_
_entity_poly.entity_id
_entity_poly.type
_entity_poly.pdbx_seq_one_letter_code
_entity_poly.pdbx_strand_id
1 'polypeptide(L)'
;MNRELCLTLSSQPTIDQKGNINNDCFNDTISAHWSENEQNLLMRGIKKFGVGNYEKIRKHLIPSKGVFEIRLRTYMLLGTSNIDEFIGLKDFKKISEIMTKNLNSGKIFLRLGERFTLVII
;
A
#
# COMPACT_ATOMS: atom_id res chain seq x y z
N MET A 1 -0.77 -3.12 -15.40
CA MET A 1 -0.61 -1.96 -14.49
C MET A 1 -1.91 -1.16 -14.51
N ASN A 2 -2.54 -0.87 -13.36
CA ASN A 2 -3.84 -0.22 -13.32
C ASN A 2 -3.69 1.29 -13.62
N ARG A 3 -4.17 1.72 -14.80
CA ARG A 3 -4.03 3.10 -15.31
C ARG A 3 -4.55 4.16 -14.33
N GLU A 4 -5.58 3.82 -13.56
CA GLU A 4 -6.15 4.74 -12.56
C GLU A 4 -5.18 5.03 -11.41
N LEU A 5 -4.35 4.08 -11.01
CA LEU A 5 -3.37 4.28 -9.94
C LEU A 5 -2.29 5.28 -10.35
N CYS A 6 -1.79 5.17 -11.59
CA CYS A 6 -0.79 6.10 -12.12
C CYS A 6 -1.34 7.53 -12.16
N LEU A 7 -2.57 7.71 -12.64
CA LEU A 7 -3.21 9.04 -12.72
C LEU A 7 -3.53 9.65 -11.36
N THR A 8 -3.75 8.82 -10.34
CA THR A 8 -4.11 9.29 -8.98
C THR A 8 -2.88 9.65 -8.15
N LEU A 9 -1.73 9.02 -8.42
CA LEU A 9 -0.54 9.10 -7.57
C LEU A 9 0.59 9.96 -8.18
N SER A 10 0.55 10.27 -9.48
CA SER A 10 1.48 11.22 -10.11
C SER A 10 0.80 12.57 -10.36
N SER A 11 1.52 13.66 -10.11
CA SER A 11 1.00 15.02 -10.36
C SER A 11 1.01 15.40 -11.85
N GLN A 12 1.71 14.62 -12.68
CA GLN A 12 1.89 14.90 -14.10
C GLN A 12 1.78 13.62 -14.96
N PRO A 13 1.35 13.75 -16.23
CA PRO A 13 1.27 12.61 -17.15
C PRO A 13 2.66 12.10 -17.54
N THR A 14 2.76 10.79 -17.79
CA THR A 14 4.03 10.11 -18.17
C THR A 14 4.56 10.55 -19.53
N ILE A 15 3.69 11.03 -20.42
CA ILE A 15 4.06 11.57 -21.74
C ILE A 15 3.62 13.02 -21.78
N ASP A 16 4.53 13.92 -22.12
CA ASP A 16 4.22 15.34 -22.29
C ASP A 16 3.45 15.61 -23.59
N GLN A 17 2.98 16.84 -23.79
CA GLN A 17 2.26 17.22 -25.01
C GLN A 17 3.11 17.11 -26.30
N LYS A 18 4.42 16.92 -26.17
CA LYS A 18 5.38 16.77 -27.27
C LYS A 18 5.77 15.32 -27.54
N GLY A 19 5.22 14.36 -26.79
CA GLY A 19 5.50 12.94 -26.95
C GLY A 19 6.75 12.44 -26.23
N ASN A 20 7.39 13.26 -25.39
CA ASN A 20 8.54 12.85 -24.60
C ASN A 20 8.12 12.24 -23.27
N ILE A 21 8.97 11.35 -22.74
CA ILE A 21 8.80 10.79 -21.39
C ILE A 21 9.03 11.92 -20.37
N ASN A 22 8.02 12.16 -19.55
CA ASN A 22 8.08 13.12 -18.46
C ASN A 22 8.73 12.45 -17.23
N ASN A 23 10.00 12.77 -16.97
CA ASN A 23 10.71 12.24 -15.79
C ASN A 23 10.13 12.77 -14.47
N ASP A 24 9.49 13.94 -14.48
CA ASP A 24 8.90 14.55 -13.28
C ASP A 24 7.62 13.83 -12.83
N CYS A 25 7.01 12.98 -13.66
CA CYS A 25 5.90 12.13 -13.23
C CYS A 25 6.32 11.07 -12.20
N PHE A 26 7.63 10.81 -12.08
CA PHE A 26 8.23 9.91 -11.10
C PHE A 26 8.81 10.64 -9.89
N ASN A 27 8.74 11.98 -9.84
CA ASN A 27 9.14 12.71 -8.64
C ASN A 27 8.16 12.39 -7.51
N ASP A 28 8.70 11.86 -6.41
CA ASP A 28 7.93 11.55 -5.21
C ASP A 28 7.22 12.81 -4.71
N THR A 29 5.88 12.81 -4.74
CA THR A 29 5.15 13.80 -3.95
C THR A 29 5.43 13.52 -2.48
N ILE A 30 5.71 14.56 -1.69
CA ILE A 30 5.95 14.42 -0.23
C ILE A 30 4.78 13.69 0.44
N SER A 31 3.56 13.86 -0.09
CA SER A 31 2.35 13.16 0.35
C SER A 31 2.34 11.65 0.05
N ALA A 32 3.22 11.11 -0.79
CA ALA A 32 3.31 9.66 -1.08
C ALA A 32 4.14 8.88 -0.04
N HIS A 33 4.93 9.60 0.77
CA HIS A 33 5.71 8.98 1.84
C HIS A 33 4.78 8.53 2.96
N TRP A 34 5.01 7.31 3.47
CA TRP A 34 4.31 6.76 4.63
C TRP A 34 5.26 6.65 5.79
N SER A 35 4.97 7.42 6.83
CA SER A 35 5.65 7.31 8.12
C SER A 35 5.35 5.97 8.78
N GLU A 36 6.24 5.54 9.67
CA GLU A 36 6.02 4.36 10.53
C GLU A 36 4.72 4.50 11.33
N ASN A 37 4.39 5.72 11.78
CA ASN A 37 3.14 5.99 12.48
C ASN A 37 1.90 5.71 11.59
N GLU A 38 1.92 6.14 10.33
CA GLU A 38 0.82 5.86 9.38
C GLU A 38 0.68 4.37 9.09
N GLN A 39 1.80 3.64 8.98
CA GLN A 39 1.78 2.19 8.85
C GLN A 39 1.14 1.52 10.07
N ASN A 40 1.52 1.96 11.27
CA ASN A 40 0.93 1.49 12.52
C ASN A 40 -0.57 1.81 12.61
N LEU A 41 -0.99 3.00 12.16
CA LEU A 41 -2.40 3.38 12.08
C LEU A 41 -3.18 2.51 11.08
N LEU A 42 -2.57 2.14 9.95
CA LEU A 42 -3.17 1.23 8.98
C LEU A 42 -3.38 -0.16 9.59
N MET A 43 -2.36 -0.71 10.26
CA MET A 43 -2.47 -1.98 10.96
C MET A 43 -3.57 -1.97 12.03
N ARG A 44 -3.65 -0.90 12.83
CA ARG A 44 -4.73 -0.70 13.82
C ARG A 44 -6.10 -0.61 13.14
N GLY A 45 -6.17 0.07 12.00
CA GLY A 45 -7.37 0.20 11.19
C GLY A 45 -7.86 -1.12 10.65
N ILE A 46 -6.97 -1.94 10.09
CA ILE A 46 -7.28 -3.29 9.64
C ILE A 46 -7.73 -4.16 10.81
N LYS A 47 -7.05 -4.11 11.95
CA LYS A 47 -7.46 -4.85 13.16
C LYS A 47 -8.88 -4.46 13.62
N LYS A 48 -9.24 -3.18 13.55
CA LYS A 48 -10.53 -2.67 14.03
C LYS A 48 -11.66 -2.91 13.02
N PHE A 49 -11.44 -2.49 11.78
CA PHE A 49 -12.48 -2.43 10.74
C PHE A 49 -12.43 -3.59 9.75
N GLY A 50 -11.27 -4.22 9.57
CA GLY A 50 -11.03 -5.28 8.59
C GLY A 50 -10.52 -4.74 7.26
N VAL A 51 -9.80 -5.59 6.52
CA VAL A 51 -9.40 -5.30 5.12
C VAL A 51 -10.64 -4.98 4.27
N GLY A 52 -10.53 -4.01 3.36
CA GLY A 52 -11.63 -3.54 2.51
C GLY A 52 -12.43 -2.37 3.10
N ASN A 53 -12.38 -2.13 4.42
CA ASN A 53 -13.09 -1.02 5.06
C ASN A 53 -12.27 0.30 5.05
N TYR A 54 -11.72 0.65 3.89
CA TYR A 54 -10.73 1.73 3.76
C TYR A 54 -11.28 3.13 4.03
N GLU A 55 -12.54 3.42 3.70
CA GLU A 55 -13.17 4.70 4.06
C GLU A 55 -13.27 4.90 5.57
N LYS A 56 -13.54 3.83 6.33
CA LYS A 56 -13.55 3.89 7.80
C LYS A 56 -12.15 4.12 8.35
N ILE A 57 -11.14 3.45 7.79
CA ILE A 57 -9.74 3.64 8.18
C ILE A 57 -9.29 5.07 7.90
N ARG A 58 -9.58 5.60 6.71
CA ARG A 58 -9.31 6.99 6.34
C ARG A 58 -9.96 7.96 7.32
N LYS A 59 -11.29 7.87 7.48
CA LYS A 59 -12.06 8.82 8.29
C LYS A 59 -11.62 8.86 9.76
N HIS A 60 -11.26 7.71 10.33
CA HIS A 60 -11.01 7.60 11.77
C HIS A 60 -9.53 7.60 12.18
N LEU A 61 -8.62 7.25 11.27
CA LEU A 61 -7.21 7.01 11.63
C LEU A 61 -6.24 7.75 10.74
N ILE A 62 -6.49 7.82 9.42
CA ILE A 62 -5.53 8.39 8.46
C ILE A 62 -6.25 9.34 7.48
N PRO A 63 -6.82 10.46 7.96
CA PRO A 63 -7.62 11.36 7.12
C PRO A 63 -6.80 12.09 6.06
N SER A 64 -5.48 12.21 6.25
CA SER A 64 -4.54 12.80 5.32
C SER A 64 -4.32 11.98 4.04
N LYS A 65 -4.68 10.69 4.04
CA LYS A 65 -4.40 9.76 2.94
C LYS A 65 -5.63 9.45 2.12
N GLY A 66 -5.43 9.27 0.81
CA GLY A 66 -6.48 8.82 -0.09
C GLY A 66 -6.85 7.36 0.15
N VAL A 67 -8.12 7.00 -0.11
CA VAL A 67 -8.57 5.60 0.02
C VAL A 67 -7.80 4.64 -0.88
N PHE A 68 -7.50 5.07 -2.11
CA PHE A 68 -6.69 4.28 -3.03
C PHE A 68 -5.28 4.02 -2.52
N GLU A 69 -4.67 5.00 -1.85
CA GLU A 69 -3.34 4.88 -1.26
C GLU A 69 -3.35 3.91 -0.07
N ILE A 70 -4.38 3.99 0.78
CA ILE A 70 -4.61 3.06 1.89
C ILE A 70 -4.78 1.63 1.37
N ARG A 71 -5.55 1.45 0.29
CA ARG A 71 -5.72 0.16 -0.39
C ARG A 71 -4.39 -0.35 -0.96
N LEU A 72 -3.64 0.50 -1.65
CA LEU A 72 -2.30 0.17 -2.18
C LEU A 72 -1.35 -0.29 -1.08
N ARG A 73 -1.35 0.39 0.06
CA ARG A 73 -0.53 0.02 1.20
C ARG A 73 -0.97 -1.29 1.85
N THR A 74 -2.27 -1.60 1.78
CA THR A 74 -2.79 -2.89 2.22
C THR A 74 -2.34 -4.04 1.30
N TYR A 75 -2.31 -3.82 -0.02
CA TYR A 75 -1.73 -4.79 -0.98
C TYR A 75 -0.25 -5.08 -0.64
N MET A 76 0.53 -4.03 -0.40
CA MET A 76 1.95 -4.16 -0.03
C MET A 76 2.14 -4.88 1.32
N LEU A 77 1.31 -4.57 2.32
CA LEU A 77 1.34 -5.20 3.64
C LEU A 77 1.07 -6.72 3.57
N LEU A 78 0.17 -7.15 2.69
CA LEU A 78 -0.20 -8.55 2.51
C LEU A 78 0.65 -9.28 1.47
N GLY A 79 1.49 -8.55 0.73
CA GLY A 79 2.30 -9.12 -0.34
C GLY A 79 1.47 -9.70 -1.48
N THR A 80 0.34 -9.07 -1.81
CA THR A 80 -0.62 -9.59 -2.81
C THR A 80 -1.05 -8.49 -3.77
N SER A 81 -1.44 -8.89 -4.98
CA SER A 81 -2.11 -8.01 -5.96
C SER A 81 -3.64 -8.15 -5.93
N ASN A 82 -4.17 -9.15 -5.22
CA ASN A 82 -5.60 -9.39 -5.04
C ASN A 82 -5.95 -9.38 -3.54
N ILE A 83 -6.87 -8.49 -3.13
CA ILE A 83 -7.31 -8.40 -1.73
C ILE A 83 -8.62 -9.14 -1.46
N ASP A 84 -9.30 -9.64 -2.49
CA ASP A 84 -10.69 -10.11 -2.38
C ASP A 84 -10.79 -11.28 -1.41
N GLU A 85 -9.78 -12.16 -1.41
CA GLU A 85 -9.65 -13.28 -0.47
C GLU A 85 -9.43 -12.85 0.99
N PHE A 86 -9.05 -11.59 1.22
CA PHE A 86 -8.74 -11.05 2.54
C PHE A 86 -9.79 -10.08 3.05
N ILE A 87 -10.86 -9.78 2.30
CA ILE A 87 -11.90 -8.83 2.73
C ILE A 87 -12.46 -9.24 4.10
N GLY A 88 -12.50 -8.28 5.03
CA GLY A 88 -12.98 -8.50 6.40
C GLY A 88 -11.94 -9.09 7.36
N LEU A 89 -10.74 -9.47 6.89
CA LEU A 89 -9.67 -9.98 7.76
C LEU A 89 -9.26 -8.92 8.80
N LYS A 90 -9.25 -9.33 10.09
CA LYS A 90 -8.85 -8.49 11.23
C LYS A 90 -7.68 -9.08 12.05
N ASP A 91 -7.32 -10.33 11.78
CA ASP A 91 -6.33 -11.07 12.57
C ASP A 91 -4.90 -10.74 12.12
N PHE A 92 -4.15 -10.12 13.02
CA PHE A 92 -2.79 -9.66 12.73
C PHE A 92 -1.77 -10.79 12.62
N LYS A 93 -1.93 -11.88 13.37
CA LYS A 93 -0.99 -13.03 13.27
C LYS A 93 -1.09 -13.63 11.88
N LYS A 94 -2.32 -13.78 11.39
CA LYS A 94 -2.57 -14.22 10.01
C LYS A 94 -2.01 -13.27 8.97
N ILE A 95 -2.07 -11.96 9.17
CA ILE A 95 -1.47 -10.98 8.23
C ILE A 95 0.04 -11.23 8.08
N SER A 96 0.76 -11.44 9.17
CA SER A 96 2.20 -11.76 9.13
C SER A 96 2.46 -13.07 8.40
N GLU A 97 1.70 -14.12 8.70
CA GLU A 97 1.82 -15.42 8.04
C GLU A 97 1.52 -15.35 6.54
N ILE A 98 0.48 -14.60 6.15
CA ILE A 98 0.10 -14.35 4.76
C ILE A 98 1.25 -13.66 4.02
N MET A 99 1.83 -12.63 4.62
CA MET A 99 2.95 -11.91 4.02
C MET A 99 4.14 -12.84 3.79
N THR A 100 4.56 -13.59 4.81
CA THR A 100 5.66 -14.57 4.70
C THR A 100 5.37 -15.64 3.64
N LYS A 101 4.14 -16.17 3.60
CA LYS A 101 3.72 -17.16 2.60
C LYS A 101 3.78 -16.58 1.18
N ASN A 102 3.27 -15.37 0.98
CA ASN A 102 3.23 -14.72 -0.33
C ASN A 102 4.62 -14.32 -0.82
N LEU A 103 5.51 -13.90 0.08
CA LEU A 103 6.95 -13.72 -0.18
C LEU A 103 7.60 -15.01 -0.69
N ASN A 104 7.43 -16.11 0.04
CA ASN A 104 8.05 -17.38 -0.29
C ASN A 104 7.50 -18.01 -1.58
N SER A 105 6.24 -17.70 -1.92
CA SER A 105 5.58 -18.20 -3.14
C SER A 105 5.97 -17.42 -4.40
N GLY A 106 6.87 -16.43 -4.32
CA GLY A 106 7.25 -15.58 -5.45
C GLY A 106 6.09 -14.71 -5.97
N LYS A 107 5.02 -14.55 -5.19
CA LYS A 107 3.87 -13.70 -5.55
C LYS A 107 4.18 -12.20 -5.45
N ILE A 108 5.41 -11.83 -5.06
CA ILE A 108 5.87 -10.45 -4.99
C ILE A 108 6.76 -10.10 -6.18
N PHE A 109 6.27 -9.17 -6.99
CA PHE A 109 7.06 -8.26 -7.79
C PHE A 109 7.23 -6.99 -6.95
N LEU A 110 8.46 -6.64 -6.58
CA LEU A 110 8.98 -5.45 -5.89
C LEU A 110 9.88 -5.82 -4.69
N ARG A 111 11.16 -6.07 -4.98
CA ARG A 111 12.24 -5.69 -4.07
C ARG A 111 12.38 -4.18 -4.17
N LEU A 112 11.92 -3.44 -3.17
CA LEU A 112 12.41 -2.09 -2.93
C LEU A 112 13.27 -2.13 -1.67
N GLY A 113 14.40 -1.43 -1.76
CA GLY A 113 15.60 -1.58 -0.94
C GLY A 113 15.37 -1.66 0.57
N GLU A 114 16.14 -2.57 1.16
CA GLU A 114 16.80 -2.49 2.46
C GLU A 114 15.97 -2.43 3.76
N ARG A 115 16.19 -3.51 4.53
CA ARG A 115 16.18 -3.67 6.00
C ARG A 115 14.84 -3.62 6.73
N PHE A 116 14.15 -4.77 6.73
CA PHE A 116 13.38 -5.21 7.90
C PHE A 116 14.11 -6.38 8.57
N THR A 117 14.91 -6.07 9.59
CA THR A 117 15.36 -7.07 10.55
C THR A 117 14.19 -7.34 11.49
N LEU A 118 13.46 -8.44 11.27
CA LEU A 118 12.53 -8.97 12.27
C LEU A 118 13.37 -9.55 13.41
N VAL A 119 13.55 -8.77 14.48
CA VAL A 119 13.99 -9.31 15.77
C VAL A 119 12.77 -9.98 16.39
N ILE A 120 12.73 -11.31 16.29
CA ILE A 120 11.81 -12.15 17.05
C ILE A 120 12.50 -12.38 18.41
N ILE A 121 11.89 -11.86 19.48
CA ILE A 121 12.19 -12.27 20.87
C ILE A 121 11.09 -13.23 21.29
#